data_AF-I1NN67-F1
#
_entry.id   AF-I1NN67-F1
#
_cell.length_a   1.000
_cell.length_b   1.000
_cell.length_c   1.000
_cell.angle_alpha   90.00
_cell.angle_beta   90.00
_cell.angle_gamma   90.00
#
_symmetry.space_group_name_H-M   'P 1'
#
loop_
_entity.id
_entity.type
_entity.pdbx_description
1 polymer ?
#
loop_
_entity_poly.entity_id
_entity_poly.type
_entity_poly.pdbx_seq_one_letter_code
_entity_poly.pdbx_strand_id
1 'polypeptide(L)'
;MGNIASSGGASPRPPPPHLEAYRHGVPPPYYHSYPRPPPGAAAPPPVPVPAHVERHRAVAVSVGVNVKGDTLRLVPDDDDDGRSLLLAFSFDADGPGSITVCFFAQEDKCALKTAKENLLQPVTVPFKEGRGQEFKQPSGSGIDVSRFEESELTNVGEGGVFPVAFKVQMDVSGNQESEGAHETEQSKYLVKYAIFVKKDNAEYGVHVVQQILWVNGIRYVLQEIYGIGNTADKNAHEDDSGKECVVCLSEPRDTAVLPCRHMCLCRECAQVLKYQTNKCPICRQPVEGLREIEVDNKPIPQQGSQQLTAPQ
;
A
#
# COMPACT_ATOMS: atom_id res chain seq x y z
N MET A 1 -48.78 -38.65 -50.79
CA MET A 1 -47.38 -38.40 -51.18
C MET A 1 -46.77 -37.57 -50.06
N GLY A 2 -46.17 -38.12 -49.01
CA GLY A 2 -44.94 -38.94 -48.97
C GLY A 2 -43.74 -37.99 -48.80
N ASN A 3 -42.82 -38.05 -47.83
CA ASN A 3 -42.37 -39.13 -46.95
C ASN A 3 -41.66 -38.60 -45.69
N ILE A 4 -41.60 -39.49 -44.70
CA ILE A 4 -40.81 -39.50 -43.47
C ILE A 4 -39.47 -40.23 -43.74
N ALA A 5 -38.35 -39.76 -43.17
CA ALA A 5 -37.19 -40.54 -42.67
C ALA A 5 -36.16 -39.54 -42.08
N SER A 6 -35.78 -39.53 -40.79
CA SER A 6 -35.11 -40.53 -39.93
C SER A 6 -33.59 -40.61 -40.09
N SER A 7 -32.86 -40.00 -39.15
CA SER A 7 -31.58 -40.47 -38.56
C SER A 7 -31.10 -39.39 -37.57
N GLY A 8 -30.66 -39.62 -36.34
CA GLY A 8 -30.38 -40.81 -35.56
C GLY A 8 -29.97 -40.29 -34.16
N GLY A 9 -30.28 -41.06 -33.13
CA GLY A 9 -30.08 -40.66 -31.74
C GLY A 9 -28.61 -40.48 -31.33
N ALA A 10 -28.40 -39.61 -30.34
CA ALA A 10 -27.25 -39.68 -29.47
C ALA A 10 -27.73 -39.43 -28.04
N SER A 11 -27.73 -40.48 -27.23
CA SER A 11 -27.95 -40.44 -25.79
C SER A 11 -27.00 -39.42 -25.14
N PRO A 12 -27.37 -38.79 -24.01
CA PRO A 12 -26.42 -38.03 -23.22
C PRO A 12 -25.24 -38.94 -22.86
N ARG A 13 -24.02 -38.52 -23.21
CA ARG A 13 -22.80 -39.24 -22.81
C ARG A 13 -22.82 -39.39 -21.27
N PRO A 14 -22.55 -40.59 -20.72
CA PRO A 14 -22.34 -40.71 -19.29
C PRO A 14 -21.13 -39.85 -18.89
N PRO A 15 -21.19 -39.18 -17.72
CA PRO A 15 -20.07 -38.41 -17.23
C PRO A 15 -18.83 -39.30 -17.06
N PRO A 16 -17.61 -38.75 -17.21
CA PRO A 16 -16.38 -39.49 -16.98
C PRO A 16 -16.37 -40.07 -15.55
N PRO A 17 -15.81 -41.28 -15.33
CA PRO A 17 -16.00 -42.08 -14.11
C PRO A 17 -15.32 -41.51 -12.84
N HIS A 18 -14.94 -40.23 -12.84
CA HIS A 18 -14.18 -39.61 -11.75
C HIS A 18 -14.97 -38.60 -10.91
N LEU A 19 -16.29 -38.45 -11.16
CA LEU A 19 -17.14 -37.46 -10.47
C LEU A 19 -18.09 -38.04 -9.41
N GLU A 20 -18.17 -39.35 -9.21
CA GLU A 20 -18.99 -39.95 -8.13
C GLU A 20 -18.20 -40.46 -6.91
N ALA A 21 -16.86 -40.46 -6.95
CA ALA A 21 -16.06 -41.05 -5.87
C ALA A 21 -15.94 -40.18 -4.59
N TYR A 22 -16.43 -38.94 -4.59
CA TYR A 22 -16.31 -38.04 -3.43
C TYR A 22 -17.43 -38.16 -2.38
N ARG A 23 -18.36 -39.11 -2.53
CA ARG A 23 -19.48 -39.26 -1.57
C ARG A 23 -19.31 -40.35 -0.51
N HIS A 24 -18.34 -41.25 -0.64
CA HIS A 24 -18.11 -42.29 0.38
C HIS A 24 -16.61 -42.51 0.53
N GLY A 25 -16.05 -42.14 1.69
CA GLY A 25 -14.61 -42.18 2.00
C GLY A 25 -14.01 -43.58 1.98
N VAL A 26 -13.73 -44.11 0.79
CA VAL A 26 -13.01 -45.36 0.56
C VAL A 26 -11.75 -45.05 -0.26
N PRO A 27 -10.54 -45.41 0.21
CA PRO A 27 -9.31 -45.15 -0.53
C PRO A 27 -9.21 -46.09 -1.76
N PRO A 28 -8.66 -45.61 -2.90
CA PRO A 28 -8.57 -46.40 -4.13
C PRO A 28 -7.57 -47.57 -4.04
N PRO A 29 -7.78 -48.68 -4.77
CA PRO A 29 -7.13 -49.97 -4.53
C PRO A 29 -5.77 -50.16 -5.24
N TYR A 30 -5.08 -49.10 -5.65
CA TYR A 30 -3.78 -49.21 -6.30
C TYR A 30 -2.68 -48.56 -5.46
N TYR A 31 -2.35 -49.20 -4.34
CA TYR A 31 -1.02 -49.07 -3.76
C TYR A 31 -0.05 -49.83 -4.67
N HIS A 32 0.62 -49.11 -5.57
CA HIS A 32 1.85 -49.65 -6.16
C HIS A 32 2.88 -49.79 -5.04
N SER A 33 3.22 -51.04 -4.75
CA SER A 33 4.36 -51.44 -3.94
C SER A 33 5.63 -50.88 -4.57
N TYR A 34 6.13 -49.76 -4.04
CA TYR A 34 7.47 -49.30 -4.37
C TYR A 34 8.48 -50.39 -4.01
N PRO A 35 9.42 -50.75 -4.90
CA PRO A 35 10.54 -51.61 -4.56
C PRO A 35 11.29 -51.02 -3.37
N ARG A 36 11.50 -51.84 -2.34
CA ARG A 36 12.27 -51.47 -1.15
C ARG A 36 13.64 -50.92 -1.60
N PRO A 37 14.05 -49.71 -1.17
CA PRO A 37 15.35 -49.17 -1.54
C PRO A 37 16.46 -50.08 -1.01
N PRO A 38 17.56 -50.26 -1.76
CA PRO A 38 18.72 -51.00 -1.26
C PRO A 38 19.26 -50.34 0.03
N PRO A 39 19.79 -51.13 0.98
CA PRO A 39 20.36 -50.58 2.20
C PRO A 39 21.55 -49.68 1.83
N GLY A 40 21.43 -48.37 2.07
CA GLY A 40 22.44 -47.37 1.75
C GLY A 40 21.96 -46.15 0.94
N ALA A 41 20.70 -46.12 0.49
CA ALA A 41 20.15 -44.94 -0.16
C ALA A 41 19.94 -43.79 0.84
N ALA A 42 20.50 -42.61 0.53
CA ALA A 42 20.28 -41.39 1.29
C ALA A 42 18.78 -41.07 1.36
N ALA A 43 18.30 -40.62 2.52
CA ALA A 43 16.91 -40.21 2.69
C ALA A 43 16.54 -39.14 1.64
N PRO A 44 15.34 -39.17 1.06
CA PRO A 44 14.87 -38.08 0.22
C PRO A 44 14.93 -36.77 1.02
N PRO A 45 15.27 -35.64 0.39
CA PRO A 45 15.32 -34.36 1.06
C PRO A 45 13.96 -34.07 1.70
N PRO A 46 13.91 -33.43 2.89
CA PRO A 46 12.67 -33.09 3.55
C PRO A 46 11.78 -32.27 2.60
N VAL A 47 10.52 -32.68 2.49
CA VAL A 47 9.50 -31.94 1.74
C VAL A 47 9.44 -30.51 2.32
N PRO A 48 9.58 -29.45 1.50
CA PRO A 48 9.60 -28.09 2.03
C PRO A 48 8.27 -27.79 2.72
N VAL A 49 8.34 -27.37 3.99
CA VAL A 49 7.21 -26.75 4.67
C VAL A 49 6.83 -25.51 3.86
N PRO A 50 5.55 -25.32 3.47
CA PRO A 50 5.15 -24.12 2.76
C PRO A 50 5.58 -22.90 3.57
N ALA A 51 6.31 -21.98 2.92
CA ALA A 51 6.76 -20.75 3.55
C ALA A 51 5.59 -20.08 4.26
N HIS A 52 5.82 -19.58 5.48
CA HIS A 52 4.80 -18.85 6.21
C HIS A 52 4.40 -17.62 5.41
N VAL A 53 3.25 -17.68 4.72
CA VAL A 53 2.71 -16.54 4.01
C VAL A 53 1.81 -15.78 4.97
N GLU A 54 2.25 -14.59 5.35
CA GLU A 54 1.49 -13.73 6.23
C GLU A 54 0.42 -13.01 5.41
N ARG A 55 -0.83 -13.43 5.60
CA ARG A 55 -2.00 -12.88 4.90
C ARG A 55 -2.44 -11.58 5.53
N HIS A 56 -2.55 -10.54 4.70
CA HIS A 56 -3.11 -9.26 5.13
C HIS A 56 -4.33 -8.95 4.27
N ARG A 57 -5.49 -8.74 4.92
CA ARG A 57 -6.68 -8.19 4.28
C ARG A 57 -6.52 -6.68 4.19
N ALA A 58 -6.62 -6.13 2.98
CA ALA A 58 -6.59 -4.70 2.75
C ALA A 58 -8.00 -4.13 2.90
N VAL A 59 -8.18 -3.24 3.87
CA VAL A 59 -9.37 -2.39 3.99
C VAL A 59 -9.04 -1.06 3.33
N ALA A 60 -9.88 -0.58 2.42
CA ALA A 60 -9.73 0.75 1.84
C ALA A 60 -10.03 1.80 2.91
N VAL A 61 -8.99 2.48 3.39
CA VAL A 61 -9.09 3.59 4.34
C VAL A 61 -8.52 4.83 3.67
N SER A 62 -9.32 5.89 3.55
CA SER A 62 -8.90 7.17 2.96
C SER A 62 -9.11 8.34 3.93
N VAL A 63 -8.23 9.35 3.82
CA VAL A 63 -8.36 10.63 4.53
C VAL A 63 -9.26 11.60 3.78
N GLY A 64 -9.53 11.36 2.50
CA GLY A 64 -10.13 12.37 1.60
C GLY A 64 -9.08 13.32 1.00
N VAL A 65 -7.80 12.94 1.07
CA VAL A 65 -6.70 13.61 0.34
C VAL A 65 -5.84 12.56 -0.35
N ASN A 66 -5.47 12.86 -1.59
CA ASN A 66 -4.51 12.10 -2.37
C ASN A 66 -3.32 12.98 -2.75
N VAL A 67 -2.16 12.72 -2.16
CA VAL A 67 -0.90 13.41 -2.51
C VAL A 67 -0.19 12.64 -3.61
N LYS A 68 0.04 13.30 -4.76
CA LYS A 68 0.67 12.71 -5.95
C LYS A 68 2.18 12.61 -5.74
N GLY A 69 2.64 11.43 -5.32
CA GLY A 69 4.03 11.20 -4.88
C GLY A 69 5.09 11.48 -5.94
N ASP A 70 4.76 11.29 -7.21
CA ASP A 70 5.60 11.58 -8.39
C ASP A 70 5.86 13.08 -8.61
N THR A 71 4.98 13.94 -8.07
CA THR A 71 5.12 15.41 -8.15
C THR A 71 5.90 16.02 -6.98
N LEU A 72 6.24 15.20 -5.97
CA LEU A 72 6.94 15.63 -4.76
C LEU A 72 8.37 16.05 -5.10
N ARG A 73 8.69 17.31 -4.82
CA ARG A 73 9.97 17.91 -5.18
C ARG A 73 10.39 18.99 -4.20
N LEU A 74 11.67 19.30 -4.22
CA LEU A 74 12.24 20.48 -3.57
C LEU A 74 12.51 21.52 -4.66
N VAL A 75 12.10 22.77 -4.39
CA VAL A 75 12.34 23.91 -5.28
C VAL A 75 13.11 24.99 -4.52
N PRO A 76 13.99 25.76 -5.17
CA PRO A 76 14.65 26.90 -4.54
C PRO A 76 13.64 27.94 -4.06
N ASP A 77 13.96 28.61 -2.96
CA ASP A 77 13.25 29.79 -2.48
C ASP A 77 13.78 31.05 -3.16
N ASP A 78 13.03 31.58 -4.12
CA ASP A 78 13.42 32.75 -4.90
C ASP A 78 13.56 34.02 -4.03
N ASP A 79 12.87 34.09 -2.89
CA ASP A 79 12.93 35.25 -1.98
C ASP A 79 14.18 35.22 -1.07
N ASP A 80 14.91 34.09 -1.03
CA ASP A 80 16.18 33.90 -0.29
C ASP A 80 17.33 33.55 -1.25
N ASP A 81 17.34 34.15 -2.44
CA ASP A 81 18.35 33.95 -3.49
C ASP A 81 18.60 32.46 -3.84
N GLY A 82 17.59 31.60 -3.64
CA GLY A 82 17.67 30.15 -3.86
C GLY A 82 18.49 29.38 -2.83
N ARG A 83 18.89 30.00 -1.70
CA ARG A 83 19.67 29.33 -0.65
C ARG A 83 18.84 28.28 0.08
N SER A 84 17.59 28.57 0.37
CA SER A 84 16.67 27.66 1.05
C SER A 84 15.86 26.82 0.05
N LEU A 85 15.53 25.58 0.43
CA LEU A 85 14.71 24.68 -0.37
C LEU A 85 13.30 24.55 0.22
N LEU A 86 12.29 24.67 -0.64
CA LEU A 86 10.86 24.58 -0.34
C LEU A 86 10.29 23.28 -0.89
N LEU A 87 9.49 22.58 -0.08
CA LEU A 87 8.71 21.42 -0.49
C LEU A 87 7.54 21.85 -1.36
N ALA A 88 7.37 21.18 -2.49
CA ALA A 88 6.23 21.36 -3.39
C ALA A 88 5.70 20.03 -3.91
N PHE A 89 4.38 19.93 -4.09
CA PHE A 89 3.71 18.76 -4.66
C PHE A 89 2.29 19.09 -5.10
N SER A 90 1.73 18.23 -5.95
CA SER A 90 0.34 18.26 -6.33
C SER A 90 -0.50 17.30 -5.50
N PHE A 91 -1.75 17.66 -5.25
CA PHE A 91 -2.69 16.84 -4.51
C PHE A 91 -4.14 17.05 -4.96
N ASP A 92 -4.98 16.09 -4.65
CA ASP A 92 -6.44 16.19 -4.76
C ASP A 92 -7.05 16.09 -3.36
N ALA A 93 -8.04 16.92 -3.05
CA ALA A 93 -8.71 16.93 -1.76
C ALA A 93 -10.24 16.98 -1.93
N ASP A 94 -10.94 16.16 -1.15
CA ASP A 94 -12.39 16.03 -1.14
C ASP A 94 -13.08 17.04 -0.19
N GLY A 95 -12.30 17.90 0.48
CA GLY A 95 -12.75 18.83 1.52
C GLY A 95 -11.66 19.83 1.90
N PRO A 96 -11.99 20.84 2.73
CA PRO A 96 -10.98 21.74 3.30
C PRO A 96 -10.08 21.03 4.32
N GLY A 97 -8.89 21.58 4.50
CA GLY A 97 -7.92 21.04 5.44
C GLY A 97 -6.65 21.88 5.52
N SER A 98 -5.61 21.32 6.09
CA SER A 98 -4.30 21.96 6.22
C SER A 98 -3.14 21.01 5.97
N ILE A 99 -2.06 21.55 5.41
CA ILE A 99 -0.78 20.88 5.23
C ILE A 99 0.22 21.54 6.17
N THR A 100 0.80 20.75 7.08
CA THR A 100 1.88 21.17 7.96
C THR A 100 3.18 20.52 7.52
N VAL A 101 4.23 21.30 7.27
CA VAL A 101 5.58 20.79 6.96
C VAL A 101 6.50 21.03 8.16
N CYS A 102 7.25 20.00 8.53
CA CYS A 102 8.24 20.00 9.61
C CYS A 102 9.55 19.42 9.10
N PHE A 103 10.67 19.97 9.57
CA PHE A 103 12.01 19.41 9.33
C PHE A 103 12.54 18.74 10.60
N PHE A 104 13.31 17.67 10.46
CA PHE A 104 13.83 16.88 11.60
C PHE A 104 12.72 16.46 12.56
N ALA A 105 11.66 15.89 12.01
CA ALA A 105 10.47 15.53 12.76
C ALA A 105 10.54 14.10 13.30
N GLN A 106 10.07 13.91 14.52
CA GLN A 106 9.88 12.62 15.16
C GLN A 106 8.38 12.36 15.36
N GLU A 107 7.97 11.10 15.22
CA GLU A 107 6.63 10.67 15.55
C GLU A 107 6.44 10.62 17.08
N ASP A 108 5.51 11.39 17.64
CA ASP A 108 5.07 11.22 19.03
C ASP A 108 3.55 11.19 19.16
N LYS A 109 3.00 10.00 19.44
CA LYS A 109 1.60 9.66 19.78
C LYS A 109 0.53 10.08 18.77
N CYS A 110 0.50 11.34 18.33
CA CYS A 110 -0.34 11.91 17.28
C CYS A 110 0.19 13.26 16.74
N ALA A 111 1.37 13.70 17.16
CA ALA A 111 1.95 15.00 16.86
C ALA A 111 3.33 14.84 16.20
N LEU A 112 3.66 15.78 15.31
CA LEU A 112 5.00 15.95 14.79
C LEU A 112 5.80 16.78 15.79
N LYS A 113 6.80 16.18 16.42
CA LYS A 113 7.78 16.91 17.23
C LYS A 113 8.97 17.26 16.37
N THR A 114 9.42 18.51 16.42
CA THR A 114 10.61 18.90 15.66
C THR A 114 11.83 18.85 16.59
N ALA A 115 12.85 18.07 16.22
CA ALA A 115 14.06 17.94 17.04
C ALA A 115 14.89 19.24 17.07
N LYS A 116 14.70 20.11 16.08
CA LYS A 116 15.42 21.37 15.89
C LYS A 116 14.48 22.59 15.86
N GLU A 117 13.50 22.67 16.76
CA GLU A 117 12.46 23.75 16.80
C GLU A 117 13.03 25.17 16.87
N ASN A 118 14.20 25.34 17.49
CA ASN A 118 14.88 26.64 17.57
C ASN A 118 15.49 27.10 16.23
N LEU A 119 15.60 26.20 15.25
CA LEU A 119 16.20 26.49 13.94
C LEU A 119 15.16 26.48 12.83
N LEU A 120 14.17 25.59 12.90
CA LEU A 120 13.16 25.39 11.87
C LEU A 120 11.80 25.21 12.56
N GLN A 121 10.88 26.15 12.33
CA GLN A 121 9.52 26.06 12.87
C GLN A 121 8.60 25.37 11.87
N PRO A 122 7.66 24.53 12.35
CA PRO A 122 6.61 23.98 11.51
C PRO A 122 5.81 25.07 10.80
N VAL A 123 5.58 24.90 9.50
CA VAL A 123 4.71 25.80 8.72
C VAL A 123 3.42 25.08 8.38
N THR A 124 2.27 25.73 8.62
CA THR A 124 0.95 25.19 8.30
C THR A 124 0.24 26.08 7.29
N VAL A 125 -0.25 25.48 6.21
CA VAL A 125 -0.96 26.18 5.14
C VAL A 125 -2.34 25.54 4.97
N PRO A 126 -3.43 26.32 5.04
CA PRO A 126 -4.78 25.82 4.78
C PRO A 126 -5.02 25.64 3.29
N PHE A 127 -5.91 24.71 2.93
CA PHE A 127 -6.39 24.47 1.57
C PHE A 127 -7.90 24.22 1.55
N LYS A 128 -8.50 24.27 0.36
CA LYS A 128 -9.92 23.97 0.12
C LYS A 128 -10.06 22.66 -0.66
N GLU A 129 -11.29 22.17 -0.81
CA GLU A 129 -11.57 21.07 -1.73
C GLU A 129 -11.17 21.43 -3.17
N GLY A 130 -10.69 20.44 -3.93
CA GLY A 130 -10.26 20.65 -5.29
C GLY A 130 -9.33 19.56 -5.80
N ARG A 131 -9.30 19.39 -7.12
CA ARG A 131 -8.43 18.45 -7.83
C ARG A 131 -7.28 19.19 -8.51
N GLY A 132 -6.12 18.55 -8.61
CA GLY A 132 -4.94 19.11 -9.25
C GLY A 132 -4.40 20.34 -8.54
N GLN A 133 -4.65 20.46 -7.24
CA GLN A 133 -4.12 21.57 -6.44
C GLN A 133 -2.61 21.45 -6.35
N GLU A 134 -1.92 22.59 -6.28
CA GLU A 134 -0.49 22.66 -6.08
C GLU A 134 -0.19 23.28 -4.72
N PHE A 135 0.56 22.55 -3.91
CA PHE A 135 1.14 23.05 -2.68
C PHE A 135 2.61 23.44 -2.95
N LYS A 136 2.99 24.62 -2.49
CA LYS A 136 4.38 25.07 -2.34
C LYS A 136 4.50 25.66 -0.93
N GLN A 137 5.56 25.28 -0.20
CA GLN A 137 5.84 25.91 1.09
C GLN A 137 5.95 27.45 0.94
N PRO A 138 5.46 28.23 1.91
CA PRO A 138 5.65 29.68 1.91
C PRO A 138 7.14 30.05 1.94
N SER A 139 7.52 31.10 1.23
CA SER A 139 8.89 31.63 1.25
C SER A 139 9.34 31.95 2.69
N GLY A 140 10.61 31.71 2.99
CA GLY A 140 11.21 31.86 4.32
C GLY A 140 10.92 30.70 5.29
N SER A 141 10.09 29.72 4.91
CA SER A 141 9.85 28.50 5.71
C SER A 141 10.62 27.27 5.24
N GLY A 142 11.47 27.45 4.21
CA GLY A 142 12.30 26.40 3.64
C GLY A 142 13.48 26.00 4.52
N ILE A 143 14.23 25.02 4.05
CA ILE A 143 15.44 24.53 4.71
C ILE A 143 16.69 24.92 3.93
N ASP A 144 17.64 25.55 4.60
CA ASP A 144 19.00 25.73 4.11
C ASP A 144 19.81 24.46 4.43
N VAL A 145 19.90 23.55 3.44
CA VAL A 145 20.60 22.26 3.57
C VAL A 145 22.09 22.40 3.87
N SER A 146 22.71 23.55 3.60
CA SER A 146 24.13 23.78 3.87
C SER A 146 24.46 23.88 5.36
N ARG A 147 23.44 24.08 6.22
CA ARG A 147 23.57 24.18 7.67
C ARG A 147 23.59 22.84 8.39
N PHE A 148 23.46 21.74 7.67
CA PHE A 148 23.30 20.39 8.21
C PHE A 148 24.32 19.43 7.60
N GLU A 149 24.68 18.39 8.34
CA GLU A 149 25.50 17.33 7.78
C GLU A 149 24.70 16.49 6.79
N GLU A 150 25.35 16.01 5.73
CA GLU A 150 24.69 15.18 4.71
C GLU A 150 24.01 13.94 5.31
N SER A 151 24.65 13.32 6.31
CA SER A 151 24.13 12.18 7.07
C SER A 151 22.80 12.49 7.77
N GLU A 152 22.63 13.70 8.30
CA GLU A 152 21.40 14.16 8.96
C GLU A 152 20.26 14.40 7.96
N LEU A 153 20.57 14.63 6.68
CA LEU A 153 19.60 14.90 5.62
C LEU A 153 19.20 13.64 4.86
N THR A 154 20.15 12.73 4.61
CA THR A 154 19.94 11.57 3.74
C THR A 154 19.55 10.31 4.49
N ASN A 155 19.55 10.31 5.83
CA ASN A 155 19.22 9.15 6.64
C ASN A 155 18.14 9.47 7.67
N VAL A 156 17.50 8.42 8.17
CA VAL A 156 16.69 8.52 9.38
C VAL A 156 17.64 8.62 10.57
N GLY A 157 17.54 9.72 11.32
CA GLY A 157 18.38 9.99 12.49
C GLY A 157 18.07 9.09 13.68
N GLU A 158 18.94 9.14 14.69
CA GLU A 158 18.75 8.41 15.95
C GLU A 158 17.40 8.74 16.59
N GLY A 159 16.75 7.73 17.18
CA GLY A 159 15.41 7.90 17.75
C GLY A 159 14.27 8.00 16.73
N GLY A 160 14.52 7.78 15.44
CA GLY A 160 13.50 7.85 14.40
C GLY A 160 13.16 9.27 13.98
N VAL A 161 14.18 10.13 13.90
CA VAL A 161 14.05 11.52 13.43
C VAL A 161 14.15 11.54 11.90
N PHE A 162 13.10 12.02 11.26
CA PHE A 162 13.03 12.13 9.80
C PHE A 162 13.37 13.54 9.34
N PRO A 163 14.27 13.71 8.36
CA PRO A 163 14.71 15.02 7.89
C PRO A 163 13.56 15.89 7.38
N VAL A 164 12.59 15.29 6.70
CA VAL A 164 11.37 15.96 6.24
C VAL A 164 10.15 15.16 6.71
N ALA A 165 9.16 15.85 7.26
CA ALA A 165 7.83 15.29 7.43
C ALA A 165 6.78 16.31 7.02
N PHE A 166 5.68 15.84 6.45
CA PHE A 166 4.51 16.68 6.26
C PHE A 166 3.24 15.94 6.65
N LYS A 167 2.40 16.63 7.41
CA LYS A 167 1.10 16.19 7.88
C LYS A 167 0.03 16.87 7.04
N VAL A 168 -0.90 16.09 6.52
CA VAL A 168 -2.10 16.58 5.86
C VAL A 168 -3.30 16.20 6.71
N GLN A 169 -4.01 17.20 7.22
CA GLN A 169 -5.18 17.02 8.07
C GLN A 169 -6.40 17.57 7.34
N MET A 170 -7.51 16.83 7.39
CA MET A 170 -8.79 17.32 6.90
C MET A 170 -9.57 17.97 8.02
N ASP A 171 -10.23 19.08 7.70
CA ASP A 171 -11.13 19.73 8.64
C ASP A 171 -12.41 18.90 8.73
N VAL A 172 -12.81 18.55 9.96
CA VAL A 172 -14.08 17.88 10.19
C VAL A 172 -15.15 18.97 10.22
N SER A 173 -16.08 18.95 9.27
CA SER A 173 -17.25 19.84 9.30
C SER A 173 -18.15 19.45 10.48
N GLY A 174 -17.83 19.95 11.66
CA GLY A 174 -18.62 19.78 12.87
C GLY A 174 -19.83 20.71 12.84
N ASN A 175 -20.97 20.22 12.37
CA ASN A 175 -22.24 20.75 12.88
C ASN A 175 -22.46 20.16 14.27
N GLN A 176 -21.98 20.83 15.32
CA GLN A 176 -22.70 21.00 16.59
C GLN A 176 -21.82 21.73 17.62
N GLU A 177 -22.31 22.89 18.06
CA GLU A 177 -21.95 23.50 19.34
C GLU A 177 -22.24 22.51 20.46
N SER A 178 -21.22 22.10 21.20
CA SER A 178 -21.40 21.57 22.55
C SER A 178 -20.12 21.70 23.35
N GLU A 179 -20.17 22.63 24.28
CA GLU A 179 -19.23 22.77 25.37
C GLU A 179 -19.30 21.51 26.25
N GLY A 180 -18.19 20.79 26.38
CA GLY A 180 -18.10 19.66 27.30
C GLY A 180 -16.98 18.70 26.94
N ALA A 181 -15.97 18.62 27.80
CA ALA A 181 -14.74 17.87 27.61
C ALA A 181 -14.95 16.37 27.33
N HIS A 182 -14.62 15.96 26.10
CA HIS A 182 -13.90 14.72 25.78
C HIS A 182 -13.36 14.89 24.35
N GLU A 183 -12.16 15.47 24.22
CA GLU A 183 -11.41 15.54 22.97
C GLU A 183 -11.03 14.12 22.54
N THR A 184 -11.91 13.48 21.79
CA THR A 184 -11.54 12.41 20.87
C THR A 184 -12.20 12.73 19.55
N GLU A 185 -11.89 13.93 19.05
CA GLU A 185 -12.31 14.39 17.74
C GLU A 185 -11.79 13.40 16.68
N GLN A 186 -12.64 13.10 15.72
CA GLN A 186 -12.42 12.19 14.59
C GLN A 186 -11.35 12.73 13.63
N SER A 187 -10.16 12.98 14.13
CA SER A 187 -9.05 13.54 13.39
C SER A 187 -8.52 12.49 12.43
N LYS A 188 -8.81 12.69 11.14
CA LYS A 188 -8.21 11.95 10.05
C LYS A 188 -7.05 12.74 9.51
N TYR A 189 -5.86 12.17 9.55
CA TYR A 189 -4.69 12.82 8.97
C TYR A 189 -3.69 11.81 8.41
N LEU A 190 -2.98 12.27 7.39
CA LEU A 190 -1.91 11.55 6.73
C LEU A 190 -0.59 12.21 7.11
N VAL A 191 0.41 11.43 7.50
CA VAL A 191 1.77 11.93 7.70
C VAL A 191 2.69 11.19 6.74
N LYS A 192 3.45 11.92 5.94
CA LYS A 192 4.54 11.36 5.14
C LYS A 192 5.87 11.80 5.72
N TYR A 193 6.77 10.85 5.87
CA TYR A 193 8.15 11.04 6.31
C TYR A 193 9.09 10.76 5.15
N ALA A 194 10.04 11.66 4.94
CA ALA A 194 10.93 11.65 3.81
C ALA A 194 12.37 12.02 4.22
N ILE A 195 13.31 11.58 3.39
CA ILE A 195 14.72 11.94 3.45
C ILE A 195 15.09 12.75 2.21
N PHE A 196 16.17 13.50 2.29
CA PHE A 196 16.77 14.14 1.13
C PHE A 196 17.54 13.10 0.31
N VAL A 197 17.53 13.26 -1.01
CA VAL A 197 18.32 12.43 -1.93
C VAL A 197 19.23 13.34 -2.72
N LYS A 198 20.53 13.22 -2.52
CA LYS A 198 21.52 13.98 -3.27
C LYS A 198 21.55 13.50 -4.71
N LYS A 199 21.39 14.43 -5.66
CA LYS A 199 21.54 14.19 -7.10
C LYS A 199 22.97 14.53 -7.52
N ASP A 200 23.37 14.02 -8.69
CA ASP A 200 24.73 14.20 -9.23
C ASP A 200 25.14 15.67 -9.42
N ASN A 201 24.17 16.58 -9.57
CA ASN A 201 24.39 18.02 -9.75
C ASN A 201 24.50 18.83 -8.44
N ALA A 202 24.70 18.17 -7.29
CA ALA A 202 24.61 18.79 -5.96
C ALA A 202 23.24 19.40 -5.62
N GLU A 203 22.21 19.03 -6.39
CA GLU A 203 20.80 19.30 -6.07
C GLU A 203 20.26 18.24 -5.12
N TYR A 204 19.27 18.61 -4.30
CA TYR A 204 18.55 17.66 -3.46
C TYR A 204 17.17 17.36 -4.03
N GLY A 205 16.85 16.07 -4.14
CA GLY A 205 15.49 15.56 -4.23
C GLY A 205 14.97 15.18 -2.84
N VAL A 206 13.72 14.72 -2.81
CA VAL A 206 13.05 14.24 -1.60
C VAL A 206 12.45 12.86 -1.90
N HIS A 207 12.60 11.93 -0.96
CA HIS A 207 12.09 10.56 -1.11
C HIS A 207 11.32 10.15 0.14
N VAL A 208 10.05 9.78 -0.03
CA VAL A 208 9.20 9.29 1.06
C VAL A 208 9.64 7.90 1.45
N VAL A 209 10.05 7.75 2.72
CA VAL A 209 10.50 6.47 3.29
C VAL A 209 9.42 5.80 4.13
N GLN A 210 8.49 6.58 4.69
CA GLN A 210 7.42 6.07 5.53
C GLN A 210 6.18 6.96 5.43
N GLN A 211 5.01 6.34 5.47
CA GLN A 211 3.73 7.04 5.48
C GLN A 211 2.82 6.42 6.54
N ILE A 212 2.12 7.27 7.29
CA ILE A 212 1.24 6.86 8.36
C ILE A 212 -0.10 7.55 8.20
N LEU A 213 -1.16 6.75 8.23
CA LEU A 213 -2.53 7.20 8.22
C LEU A 213 -3.12 7.04 9.62
N TRP A 214 -3.64 8.12 10.17
CA TRP A 214 -4.38 8.12 11.43
C TRP A 214 -5.87 8.31 11.15
N VAL A 215 -6.69 7.38 11.64
CA VAL A 215 -8.15 7.47 11.55
C VAL A 215 -8.73 7.06 12.88
N ASN A 216 -9.46 7.97 13.53
CA ASN A 216 -10.13 7.73 14.81
C ASN A 216 -9.18 7.13 15.88
N GLY A 217 -7.95 7.64 15.95
CA GLY A 217 -6.92 7.17 16.89
C GLY A 217 -6.23 5.85 16.50
N ILE A 218 -6.65 5.20 15.41
CA ILE A 218 -5.99 4.01 14.89
C ILE A 218 -4.88 4.40 13.92
N ARG A 219 -3.68 3.87 14.17
CA ARG A 219 -2.46 4.08 13.38
C ARG A 219 -2.31 3.01 12.31
N TYR A 220 -2.28 3.42 11.05
CA TYR A 220 -2.04 2.56 9.90
C TYR A 220 -0.72 2.94 9.22
N VAL A 221 0.27 2.04 9.24
CA VAL A 221 1.50 2.24 8.46
C VAL A 221 1.20 1.88 7.01
N LEU A 222 1.28 2.86 6.12
CA LEU A 222 1.06 2.69 4.70
C LEU A 222 2.39 2.34 4.03
N GLN A 223 2.40 1.21 3.32
CA GLN A 223 3.53 0.79 2.50
C GLN A 223 3.13 0.95 1.03
N GLU A 224 3.94 1.69 0.27
CA GLU A 224 3.82 1.68 -1.19
C GLU A 224 4.08 0.26 -1.69
N ILE A 225 3.18 -0.23 -2.52
CA ILE A 225 3.29 -1.51 -3.20
C ILE A 225 3.36 -1.19 -4.69
N TYR A 226 4.51 -1.45 -5.30
CA TYR A 226 4.75 -1.14 -6.70
C TYR A 226 4.10 -2.20 -7.58
N GLY A 227 3.33 -1.79 -8.60
CA GLY A 227 2.62 -2.70 -9.50
C GLY A 227 1.12 -2.85 -9.24
N ILE A 228 0.57 -2.14 -8.25
CA ILE A 228 -0.87 -1.88 -8.11
C ILE A 228 -1.18 -0.62 -8.90
N GLY A 229 -1.80 -0.74 -10.08
CA GLY A 229 -2.31 0.43 -10.81
C GLY A 229 -3.36 1.17 -9.98
N ASN A 230 -3.37 2.50 -10.04
CA ASN A 230 -4.29 3.35 -9.27
C ASN A 230 -5.74 3.06 -9.66
N THR A 231 -6.49 2.32 -8.83
CA THR A 231 -7.88 1.89 -9.13
C THR A 231 -8.92 3.01 -9.09
N ALA A 232 -8.50 4.27 -8.91
CA ALA A 232 -9.36 5.43 -8.78
C ALA A 232 -9.78 6.08 -10.11
N ASP A 233 -9.10 5.79 -11.23
CA ASP A 233 -9.44 6.36 -12.55
C ASP A 233 -10.45 5.48 -13.28
N LYS A 234 -11.75 5.63 -12.94
CA LYS A 234 -12.88 4.95 -13.58
C LYS A 234 -13.15 5.36 -15.05
N ASN A 235 -12.25 6.11 -15.69
CA ASN A 235 -12.46 6.66 -17.03
C ASN A 235 -11.40 6.25 -18.06
N ALA A 236 -10.46 5.37 -17.70
CA ALA A 236 -9.64 4.70 -18.70
C ALA A 236 -10.35 3.40 -19.11
N HIS A 237 -10.55 3.22 -20.42
CA HIS A 237 -10.85 1.93 -21.03
C HIS A 237 -9.63 1.02 -20.80
N GLU A 238 -9.44 0.54 -19.57
CA GLU A 238 -8.26 -0.24 -19.19
C GLU A 238 -8.44 -1.67 -19.67
N ASP A 239 -7.65 -2.00 -20.69
CA ASP A 239 -7.26 -3.36 -21.02
C ASP A 239 -6.71 -4.05 -19.75
N ASP A 240 -7.28 -5.19 -19.39
CA ASP A 240 -6.99 -5.92 -18.14
C ASP A 240 -5.53 -6.43 -18.08
N SER A 241 -4.80 -6.33 -19.20
CA SER A 241 -3.43 -6.79 -19.41
C SER A 241 -2.37 -6.19 -18.48
N GLY A 242 -2.71 -5.17 -17.69
CA GLY A 242 -1.80 -4.53 -16.72
C GLY A 242 -1.81 -5.15 -15.32
N LYS A 243 -2.81 -5.99 -14.98
CA LYS A 243 -3.09 -6.45 -13.60
C LYS A 243 -2.68 -7.91 -13.35
N GLU A 244 -2.27 -8.63 -14.39
CA GLU A 244 -1.93 -10.05 -14.36
C GLU A 244 -0.47 -10.30 -13.93
N CYS A 245 -0.24 -11.42 -13.25
CA CYS A 245 1.07 -11.88 -12.83
C CYS A 245 2.06 -11.93 -14.01
N VAL A 246 3.25 -11.36 -13.85
CA VAL A 246 4.27 -11.30 -14.92
C VAL A 246 4.87 -12.66 -15.30
N VAL A 247 4.59 -13.70 -14.51
CA VAL A 247 5.11 -15.06 -14.73
C VAL A 247 4.07 -15.92 -15.44
N CYS A 248 2.83 -16.00 -14.95
CA CYS A 248 1.80 -16.83 -15.58
C CYS A 248 0.91 -16.07 -16.57
N LEU A 249 0.87 -14.73 -16.51
CA LEU A 249 0.02 -13.89 -17.35
C LEU A 249 -1.45 -14.36 -17.39
N SER A 250 -1.94 -14.90 -16.26
CA SER A 250 -3.28 -15.50 -16.16
C SER A 250 -3.98 -15.09 -14.88
N GLU A 251 -3.29 -15.25 -13.74
CA GLU A 251 -3.84 -14.90 -12.43
C GLU A 251 -3.51 -13.44 -12.08
N PRO A 252 -4.40 -12.74 -11.35
CA PRO A 252 -4.13 -11.39 -10.89
C PRO A 252 -2.93 -11.34 -9.95
N ARG A 253 -2.21 -10.21 -9.95
CA ARG A 253 -1.16 -9.94 -8.97
C ARG A 253 -1.82 -9.76 -7.61
N ASP A 254 -1.40 -10.54 -6.62
CA ASP A 254 -1.88 -10.49 -5.24
C ASP A 254 -0.74 -10.57 -4.21
N THR A 255 0.51 -10.73 -4.66
CA THR A 255 1.64 -11.00 -3.78
C THR A 255 2.77 -9.99 -3.98
N ALA A 256 3.12 -9.27 -2.90
CA ALA A 256 4.25 -8.35 -2.84
C ALA A 256 5.53 -9.06 -2.35
N VAL A 257 6.65 -8.76 -3.02
CA VAL A 257 7.98 -9.31 -2.70
C VAL A 257 8.72 -8.38 -1.74
N LEU A 258 9.15 -8.85 -0.57
CA LEU A 258 9.93 -8.06 0.41
C LEU A 258 11.44 -8.28 0.24
N PRO A 259 12.29 -7.25 0.43
CA PRO A 259 11.95 -5.88 0.90
C PRO A 259 11.56 -4.90 -0.22
N CYS A 260 11.67 -5.32 -1.49
CA CYS A 260 11.52 -4.43 -2.65
C CYS A 260 10.09 -3.94 -2.94
N ARG A 261 9.08 -4.55 -2.32
CA ARG A 261 7.63 -4.27 -2.41
C ARG A 261 7.03 -4.30 -3.83
N HIS A 262 7.67 -4.97 -4.77
CA HIS A 262 7.08 -5.22 -6.09
C HIS A 262 5.99 -6.29 -6.02
N MET A 263 4.77 -5.93 -6.39
CA MET A 263 3.63 -6.81 -6.56
C MET A 263 3.47 -7.12 -8.04
N CYS A 264 4.21 -8.13 -8.48
CA CYS A 264 4.25 -8.58 -9.88
C CYS A 264 3.84 -10.06 -10.02
N LEU A 265 3.53 -10.73 -8.90
CA LEU A 265 3.30 -12.17 -8.85
C LEU A 265 1.92 -12.46 -8.28
N CYS A 266 1.28 -13.52 -8.80
CA CYS A 266 0.23 -14.21 -8.07
C CYS A 266 0.85 -15.11 -7.00
N ARG A 267 0.04 -15.52 -6.03
CA ARG A 267 0.43 -16.38 -4.91
C ARG A 267 1.21 -17.62 -5.31
N GLU A 268 0.73 -18.32 -6.34
CA GLU A 268 1.31 -19.59 -6.80
C GLU A 268 2.70 -19.36 -7.41
N CYS A 269 2.82 -18.36 -8.30
CA CYS A 269 4.10 -18.02 -8.92
C CYS A 269 5.11 -17.48 -7.89
N ALA A 270 4.65 -16.72 -6.89
CA ALA A 270 5.51 -16.19 -5.83
C ALA A 270 6.15 -17.30 -4.98
N GLN A 271 5.37 -18.34 -4.65
CA GLN A 271 5.88 -19.49 -3.91
C GLN A 271 6.95 -20.23 -4.71
N VAL A 272 6.69 -20.54 -5.99
CA VAL A 272 7.67 -21.21 -6.87
C VAL A 272 8.95 -20.40 -7.01
N LEU A 273 8.82 -19.08 -7.22
CA LEU A 273 9.95 -18.20 -7.46
C LEU A 273 10.90 -18.11 -6.26
N LYS A 274 10.35 -18.10 -5.04
CA LYS A 274 11.15 -18.09 -3.80
C LYS A 274 12.08 -19.30 -3.70
N TYR A 275 11.65 -20.48 -4.16
CA TYR A 275 12.45 -21.70 -4.12
C TYR A 275 13.44 -21.81 -5.29
N GLN A 276 13.11 -21.28 -6.46
CA GLN A 276 13.94 -21.44 -7.66
C GLN A 276 15.04 -20.39 -7.76
N THR A 277 14.67 -19.11 -7.76
CA THR A 277 15.61 -18.01 -8.06
C THR A 277 15.85 -17.13 -6.85
N ASN A 278 14.88 -17.06 -5.94
CA ASN A 278 14.87 -16.20 -4.76
C ASN A 278 15.20 -14.73 -5.07
N LYS A 279 14.79 -14.23 -6.25
CA LYS A 279 15.00 -12.85 -6.70
C LYS A 279 13.73 -12.24 -7.28
N CYS A 280 13.43 -10.98 -6.97
CA CYS A 280 12.32 -10.25 -7.56
C CYS A 280 12.44 -10.17 -9.10
N PRO A 281 11.38 -10.48 -9.88
CA PRO A 281 11.40 -10.33 -11.35
C PRO A 281 11.69 -8.92 -11.85
N ILE A 282 11.27 -7.89 -11.09
CA ILE A 282 11.35 -6.49 -11.51
C ILE A 282 12.73 -5.89 -11.21
N CYS A 283 13.15 -5.96 -9.95
CA CYS A 283 14.37 -5.29 -9.49
C CYS A 283 15.55 -6.23 -9.20
N ARG A 284 15.34 -7.55 -9.32
CA ARG A 284 16.35 -8.60 -9.05
C ARG A 284 16.90 -8.63 -7.62
N GLN A 285 16.35 -7.84 -6.69
CA GLN A 285 16.69 -7.91 -5.28
C GLN A 285 16.31 -9.28 -4.69
N PRO A 286 17.11 -9.81 -3.73
CA PRO A 286 16.83 -11.09 -3.08
C PRO A 286 15.49 -11.03 -2.32
N VAL A 287 14.74 -12.13 -2.36
CA VAL A 287 13.46 -12.23 -1.66
C VAL A 287 13.70 -12.67 -0.22
N GLU A 288 13.34 -11.80 0.72
CA GLU A 288 13.39 -12.11 2.16
C GLU A 288 12.02 -12.62 2.64
N GLY A 289 10.94 -12.05 2.11
CA GLY A 289 9.56 -12.36 2.49
C GLY A 289 8.57 -12.20 1.34
N LEU A 290 7.39 -12.80 1.50
CA LEU A 290 6.25 -12.63 0.61
C LEU A 290 5.06 -12.16 1.43
N ARG A 291 4.28 -11.22 0.88
CA ARG A 291 3.07 -10.67 1.49
C ARG A 291 1.90 -10.85 0.52
N GLU A 292 0.95 -11.71 0.88
CA GLU A 292 -0.34 -11.83 0.17
C GLU A 292 -1.25 -10.66 0.56
N ILE A 293 -1.84 -9.98 -0.43
CA ILE A 293 -2.72 -8.82 -0.29
C ILE A 293 -4.09 -9.19 -0.89
N GLU A 294 -5.09 -9.33 -0.02
CA GLU A 294 -6.49 -9.51 -0.43
C GLU A 294 -7.20 -8.16 -0.41
N VAL A 295 -7.71 -7.70 -1.55
CA VAL A 295 -8.47 -6.44 -1.64
C VAL A 295 -9.97 -6.73 -1.49
N ASP A 296 -10.56 -6.39 -0.34
CA ASP A 296 -12.01 -6.50 -0.13
C ASP A 296 -12.74 -5.31 -0.74
N ASN A 297 -13.33 -5.48 -1.93
CA ASN A 297 -14.11 -4.44 -2.63
C ASN A 297 -15.54 -4.21 -2.06
N LYS A 298 -15.83 -4.62 -0.82
CA LYS A 298 -17.17 -4.43 -0.24
C LYS A 298 -17.32 -3.01 0.32
N PRO A 299 -18.33 -2.23 -0.10
CA PRO A 299 -18.66 -0.97 0.56
C PRO A 299 -19.01 -1.23 2.02
N ILE A 300 -18.44 -0.42 2.91
CA ILE A 300 -18.65 -0.48 4.36
C ILE A 300 -20.16 -0.32 4.61
N PRO A 301 -20.83 -1.26 5.30
CA PRO A 301 -22.21 -1.06 5.72
C PRO A 301 -22.26 0.12 6.69
N GLN A 302 -22.93 1.20 6.30
CA GLN A 302 -23.39 2.20 7.26
C GLN A 302 -24.34 1.48 8.21
N GLN A 303 -23.91 1.19 9.44
CA GLN A 303 -24.80 0.64 10.45
C GLN A 303 -25.84 1.70 10.80
N GLY A 304 -27.04 1.52 10.26
CA GLY A 304 -28.21 2.32 10.58
C GLY A 304 -28.58 2.19 12.06
N SER A 305 -28.89 3.34 12.64
CA SER A 305 -29.53 3.51 13.94
C SER A 305 -30.75 2.59 14.10
N GLN A 306 -30.67 1.61 14.99
CA GLN A 306 -31.85 0.94 15.49
C GLN A 306 -32.36 1.70 16.72
N GLN A 307 -33.52 2.34 16.54
CA GLN A 307 -34.34 2.90 17.61
C GLN A 307 -34.73 1.80 18.60
N LEU A 308 -34.25 1.92 19.84
CA LEU A 308 -34.81 1.20 20.98
C LEU A 308 -36.06 1.96 21.45
N THR A 309 -37.22 1.41 21.16
CA THR A 309 -38.51 1.81 21.75
C THR A 309 -38.52 1.41 23.23
N ALA A 310 -38.78 2.39 24.12
CA ALA A 310 -38.95 2.15 25.55
C ALA A 310 -40.30 1.45 25.84
N PRO A 311 -40.36 0.50 26.79
CA PRO A 311 -41.62 -0.01 27.31
C PRO A 311 -42.23 0.97 28.31
N GLN A 312 -43.57 1.04 28.29
CA GLN A 312 -44.43 1.82 29.19
C GLN A 312 -44.44 1.27 30.62
#